data_AF-A0A1V4VSB6-F1
#
_entry.id   AF-A0A1V4VSB6-F1
#
_cell.length_a   1.000
_cell.length_b   1.000
_cell.length_c   1.000
_cell.angle_alpha   90.00
_cell.angle_beta   90.00
_cell.angle_gamma   90.00
#
_symmetry.space_group_name_H-M   'P 1'
#
loop_
_entity.id
_entity.type
_entity.pdbx_description
1 polymer ?
#
loop_
_entity_poly.entity_id
_entity_poly.type
_entity_poly.pdbx_seq_one_letter_code
_entity_poly.pdbx_strand_id
1 'polypeptide(L)'
;MPVNVAVVGKSGELLYGPGAVKLSKSNSPGATALGSLEATGLPFDFSRRYPDLVEAIAGLRNKGQAGWLYKINDDVPLIAAGKKPVQANDRVIWWYSDSINDPPPSWDKLAK
;
A
#
# COMPACT_ATOMS: atom_id res chain seq x y z
N MET A 1 7.22 -3.48 15.33
CA MET A 1 5.83 -3.12 15.63
C MET A 1 4.91 -3.78 14.63
N PRO A 2 3.80 -4.41 15.06
CA PRO A 2 2.83 -5.01 14.14
C PRO A 2 2.02 -3.91 13.44
N VAL A 3 1.80 -4.07 12.14
CA VAL A 3 0.94 -3.23 11.29
C VAL A 3 0.08 -4.15 10.45
N ASN A 4 -1.18 -3.82 10.26
CA ASN A 4 -2.08 -4.61 9.42
C ASN A 4 -2.00 -4.10 7.99
N VAL A 5 -1.82 -5.00 7.02
CA VAL A 5 -1.69 -4.66 5.60
C VAL A 5 -2.64 -5.49 4.76
N ALA A 6 -3.25 -4.86 3.77
CA ALA A 6 -3.93 -5.52 2.66
C ALA A 6 -3.44 -4.92 1.33
N VAL A 7 -3.26 -5.76 0.32
CA VAL A 7 -2.88 -5.34 -1.03
C VAL A 7 -3.96 -5.82 -2.00
N VAL A 8 -4.64 -4.86 -2.63
CA VAL A 8 -5.81 -5.08 -3.47
C VAL A 8 -5.46 -4.76 -4.92
N GLY A 9 -5.37 -5.78 -5.77
CA GLY A 9 -5.19 -5.65 -7.20
C GLY A 9 -6.45 -5.20 -7.93
N LYS A 10 -6.47 -5.42 -9.25
CA LYS A 10 -7.61 -5.08 -10.11
C LYS A 10 -8.87 -5.82 -9.69
N SER A 11 -10.03 -5.18 -9.92
CA SER A 11 -11.34 -5.78 -9.64
C SER A 11 -11.52 -6.26 -8.19
N GLY A 12 -10.75 -5.73 -7.23
CA GLY A 12 -10.80 -6.14 -5.84
C GLY A 12 -10.04 -7.43 -5.51
N GLU A 13 -9.22 -7.94 -6.42
CA GLU A 13 -8.37 -9.11 -6.18
C GLU A 13 -7.46 -8.89 -4.97
N LEU A 14 -7.40 -9.86 -4.06
CA LEU A 14 -6.59 -9.76 -2.86
C LEU A 14 -5.23 -10.41 -3.10
N LEU A 15 -4.21 -9.58 -3.32
CA LEU A 15 -2.83 -10.02 -3.58
C LEU A 15 -2.08 -10.35 -2.29
N TYR A 16 -2.48 -9.73 -1.18
CA TYR A 16 -1.99 -10.02 0.15
C TYR A 16 -3.00 -9.60 1.21
N GLY A 17 -3.02 -10.35 2.32
CA GLY A 17 -3.75 -9.98 3.52
C GLY A 17 -5.27 -10.07 3.35
N PRO A 18 -6.08 -9.39 4.19
CA PRO A 18 -5.64 -8.64 5.37
C PRO A 18 -4.77 -9.49 6.30
N GLY A 19 -3.59 -8.98 6.66
CA GLY A 19 -2.64 -9.72 7.48
C GLY A 19 -1.70 -8.79 8.23
N ALA A 20 -1.14 -9.26 9.35
CA ALA A 20 -0.21 -8.49 10.15
C ALA A 20 1.23 -8.71 9.66
N VAL A 21 1.95 -7.61 9.44
CA VAL A 21 3.40 -7.59 9.19
C VAL A 21 4.13 -6.95 10.37
N LYS A 22 5.36 -7.38 10.64
CA LYS A 22 6.21 -6.79 11.68
C LYS A 22 7.21 -5.83 11.06
N LEU A 23 7.11 -4.54 11.39
CA LEU A 23 8.09 -3.53 11.00
C LEU A 23 9.17 -3.34 12.06
N SER A 24 10.43 -3.22 11.66
CA SER A 24 11.50 -2.75 12.53
C SER A 24 11.78 -1.27 12.24
N LYS A 25 12.10 -0.49 13.28
CA LYS A 25 12.54 0.91 13.11
C LYS A 25 13.99 1.01 12.61
N SER A 26 14.73 -0.09 12.60
CA SER A 26 16.17 -0.12 12.34
C SER A 26 16.55 -0.17 10.86
N ASN A 27 15.63 -0.56 9.98
CA ASN A 27 15.92 -0.78 8.56
C ASN A 27 15.13 0.21 7.72
N SER A 28 15.76 0.91 6.77
CA SER A 28 15.06 1.75 5.79
C SER A 28 14.23 0.87 4.85
N PRO A 29 12.97 1.23 4.51
CA PRO A 29 12.28 2.51 4.70
C PRO A 29 11.60 2.67 6.06
N GLY A 30 11.84 1.78 7.01
CA GLY A 30 11.49 1.92 8.42
C GLY A 30 10.01 1.71 8.70
N ALA A 31 9.56 2.37 9.76
CA ALA A 31 8.18 2.40 10.23
C ALA A 31 7.29 3.30 9.34
N THR A 32 7.20 2.99 8.04
CA THR A 32 6.45 3.78 7.04
C THR A 32 5.42 2.93 6.27
N ALA A 33 4.51 3.57 5.54
CA ALA A 33 3.56 2.87 4.68
C ALA A 33 4.27 2.03 3.59
N LEU A 34 5.39 2.53 3.06
CA LEU A 34 6.22 1.74 2.16
C LEU A 34 6.87 0.54 2.86
N GLY A 35 7.36 0.73 4.08
CA GLY A 35 7.90 -0.38 4.87
C GLY A 35 6.87 -1.47 5.14
N SER A 36 5.60 -1.10 5.29
CA SER A 36 4.50 -2.07 5.40
C SER A 36 4.29 -2.87 4.12
N LEU A 37 4.47 -2.26 2.94
CA LEU A 37 4.42 -2.98 1.66
C LEU A 37 5.60 -3.93 1.51
N GLU A 38 6.82 -3.47 1.79
CA GLU A 38 8.03 -4.30 1.70
C GLU A 38 7.95 -5.53 2.60
N ALA A 39 7.41 -5.36 3.81
CA ALA A 39 7.24 -6.45 4.75
C ALA A 39 6.21 -7.51 4.32
N THR A 40 5.40 -7.26 3.27
CA THR A 40 4.54 -8.30 2.67
C THR A 40 5.33 -9.29 1.82
N GLY A 41 6.54 -8.93 1.37
CA GLY A 41 7.36 -9.73 0.46
C GLY A 41 6.89 -9.71 -1.00
N LEU A 42 5.83 -8.96 -1.33
CA LEU A 42 5.42 -8.76 -2.71
C LEU A 42 6.46 -7.93 -3.48
N PRO A 43 6.80 -8.30 -4.73
CA PRO A 43 7.68 -7.48 -5.53
C PRO A 43 6.98 -6.17 -5.91
N PHE A 44 7.68 -5.05 -5.82
CA PHE A 44 7.18 -3.74 -6.24
C PHE A 44 8.27 -2.93 -6.94
N ASP A 45 7.87 -2.02 -7.83
CA ASP A 45 8.76 -1.10 -8.54
C ASP A 45 8.37 0.34 -8.26
N PHE A 46 9.37 1.22 -8.25
CA PHE A 46 9.18 2.67 -8.31
C PHE A 46 9.14 3.19 -9.73
N SER A 47 8.54 4.37 -9.88
CA SER A 47 8.55 5.06 -11.15
C SER A 47 9.91 5.59 -11.54
N ARG A 48 10.31 5.33 -12.79
CA ARG A 48 11.52 5.89 -13.38
C ARG A 48 11.47 7.42 -13.49
N ARG A 49 10.27 8.00 -13.56
CA ARG A 49 10.08 9.47 -13.66
C ARG A 49 9.85 10.12 -12.30
N TYR A 50 9.22 9.39 -11.37
CA TYR A 50 8.87 9.86 -10.04
C TYR A 50 9.40 8.85 -9.00
N PRO A 51 10.64 9.00 -8.52
CA PRO A 51 11.34 7.96 -7.73
C PRO A 51 10.62 7.52 -6.45
N ASP A 52 9.74 8.37 -5.91
CA ASP A 52 8.98 8.11 -4.68
C ASP A 52 7.60 7.46 -4.94
N LEU A 53 7.20 7.31 -6.21
CA LEU A 53 5.90 6.77 -6.60
C LEU A 53 6.02 5.27 -6.87
N VAL A 54 5.28 4.46 -6.11
CA VAL A 54 5.12 3.03 -6.42
C VAL A 54 4.32 2.91 -7.73
N GLU A 55 4.92 2.30 -8.74
CA GLU A 55 4.30 2.13 -10.06
C GLU A 55 3.92 0.69 -10.39
N ALA A 56 4.45 -0.29 -9.66
CA ALA A 56 4.03 -1.68 -9.79
C ALA A 56 4.05 -2.39 -8.44
N ILE A 57 3.11 -3.31 -8.23
CA ILE A 57 3.07 -4.27 -7.11
C ILE A 57 2.62 -5.62 -7.68
N ALA A 58 3.28 -6.71 -7.28
CA ALA A 58 3.03 -8.07 -7.78
C ALA A 58 3.04 -8.18 -9.32
N GLY A 59 3.86 -7.37 -10.01
CA GLY A 59 3.94 -7.31 -11.47
C GLY A 59 2.83 -6.51 -12.16
N LEU A 60 1.79 -6.06 -11.45
CA LEU A 60 0.73 -5.21 -11.99
C LEU A 60 1.19 -3.73 -11.97
N ARG A 61 1.28 -3.10 -13.14
CA ARG A 61 1.82 -1.73 -13.33
C ARG A 61 0.72 -0.69 -13.54
N ASN A 62 1.00 0.56 -13.14
CA ASN A 62 0.16 1.73 -13.45
C ASN A 62 -0.02 1.89 -14.96
N LYS A 63 -1.19 2.38 -15.38
CA LYS A 63 -1.51 2.58 -16.81
C LYS A 63 -2.46 3.76 -17.00
N GLY A 64 -1.99 4.81 -17.67
CA GLY A 64 -2.80 6.00 -17.93
C GLY A 64 -3.19 6.69 -16.63
N GLN A 65 -4.49 6.80 -16.37
CA GLN A 65 -5.02 7.36 -15.11
C GLN A 65 -5.16 6.31 -13.99
N ALA A 66 -4.99 5.03 -14.31
CA ALA A 66 -5.05 3.95 -13.34
C ALA A 66 -3.70 3.74 -12.65
N GLY A 67 -3.73 3.44 -11.36
CA GLY A 67 -2.52 3.12 -10.63
C GLY A 67 -2.67 2.81 -9.15
N TRP A 68 -1.52 2.52 -8.54
CA TRP A 68 -1.38 2.19 -7.14
C TRP A 68 -1.54 3.42 -6.25
N LEU A 69 -2.45 3.30 -5.30
CA LEU A 69 -2.67 4.23 -4.22
C LEU A 69 -2.52 3.50 -2.88
N TYR A 70 -2.38 4.28 -1.82
CA TYR A 70 -2.33 3.74 -0.48
C TYR A 70 -3.11 4.62 0.49
N LYS A 71 -3.55 4.00 1.58
CA LYS A 71 -4.20 4.69 2.69
C LYS A 71 -3.82 4.07 4.01
N ILE A 72 -3.94 4.86 5.06
CA ILE A 72 -3.73 4.42 6.43
C ILE A 72 -5.02 4.68 7.19
N ASN A 73 -5.61 3.62 7.72
CA ASN A 73 -6.94 3.63 8.29
C ASN A 73 -7.93 4.21 7.26
N ASP A 74 -8.44 5.41 7.52
CA ASP A 74 -9.41 6.11 6.66
C ASP A 74 -8.82 7.36 5.98
N ASP A 75 -7.51 7.60 6.12
CA ASP A 75 -6.78 8.73 5.52
C ASP A 75 -6.03 8.29 4.25
N VAL A 76 -6.26 8.99 3.13
CA VAL A 76 -5.52 8.83 1.85
C VAL A 76 -4.45 9.92 1.78
N PRO A 77 -3.18 9.64 2.13
CA PRO A 77 -2.20 10.70 2.27
C PRO A 77 -1.72 11.21 0.90
N LEU A 78 -1.49 12.52 0.80
CA LEU A 78 -0.97 13.19 -0.41
C LEU A 78 0.57 13.20 -0.50
N ILE A 79 1.24 12.40 0.32
CA ILE A 79 2.70 12.31 0.36
C ILE A 79 3.15 10.91 -0.05
N ALA A 80 4.42 10.77 -0.43
CA ALA A 80 4.99 9.46 -0.76
C ALA A 80 4.89 8.47 0.41
N ALA A 81 4.62 7.20 0.11
CA ALA A 81 4.47 6.15 1.12
C ALA A 81 5.75 5.94 1.96
N GLY A 82 6.94 6.21 1.39
CA GLY A 82 8.21 6.18 2.11
C GLY A 82 8.40 7.34 3.09
N LYS A 83 7.57 8.38 3.01
CA LYS A 83 7.58 9.55 3.90
C LYS A 83 6.44 9.57 4.91
N LYS A 84 5.42 8.71 4.73
CA LYS A 84 4.28 8.60 5.66
C LYS A 84 4.59 7.56 6.74
N PRO A 85 4.81 7.99 8.00
CA PRO A 85 5.02 7.06 9.10
C PRO A 85 3.73 6.30 9.43
N VAL A 86 3.88 5.09 9.93
CA VAL A 86 2.80 4.26 10.47
C VAL A 86 3.04 3.99 11.95
N GLN A 87 1.98 3.68 12.68
CA GLN A 87 1.99 3.30 14.08
C GLN A 87 1.61 1.83 14.25
N ALA A 88 1.85 1.29 15.45
CA ALA A 88 1.42 -0.06 15.76
C ALA A 88 -0.10 -0.18 15.60
N ASN A 89 -0.54 -1.28 14.99
CA ASN A 89 -1.94 -1.61 14.70
C ASN A 89 -2.62 -0.76 13.62
N ASP A 90 -1.90 0.16 12.96
CA ASP A 90 -2.44 0.85 11.79
C ASP A 90 -2.87 -0.14 10.70
N ARG A 91 -3.88 0.26 9.93
CA ARG A 91 -4.43 -0.51 8.81
C ARG A 91 -4.01 0.13 7.51
N VAL A 92 -2.99 -0.42 6.86
CA VAL A 92 -2.49 0.07 5.57
C VAL A 92 -3.15 -0.70 4.44
N ILE A 93 -3.84 -0.01 3.54
CA ILE A 93 -4.34 -0.62 2.31
C ILE A 93 -3.58 -0.04 1.14
N TRP A 94 -2.98 -0.92 0.35
CA TRP A 94 -2.51 -0.64 -0.99
C TRP A 94 -3.57 -1.12 -1.96
N TRP A 95 -4.00 -0.28 -2.90
CA TRP A 95 -4.97 -0.71 -3.91
C TRP A 95 -4.66 -0.17 -5.29
N TYR A 96 -5.03 -0.94 -6.31
CA TYR A 96 -5.03 -0.50 -7.68
C TYR A 96 -6.35 0.19 -7.99
N SER A 97 -6.29 1.48 -8.32
CA SER A 97 -7.45 2.28 -8.73
C SER A 97 -7.49 2.35 -10.25
N ASP A 98 -8.62 2.02 -10.87
CA ASP A 98 -8.81 2.20 -12.32
C ASP A 98 -9.17 3.65 -12.67
N SER A 99 -9.76 4.38 -11.72
CA SER A 99 -10.09 5.80 -11.80
C SER A 99 -9.78 6.54 -10.49
N ILE A 100 -9.54 7.85 -10.58
CA ILE A 100 -9.41 8.73 -9.40
C ILE A 100 -10.73 8.92 -8.65
N ASN A 101 -11.85 8.64 -9.31
CA ASN A 101 -13.19 8.74 -8.73
C ASN A 101 -13.64 7.44 -8.03
N ASP A 102 -12.87 6.36 -8.17
CA ASP A 102 -13.22 5.10 -7.53
C ASP A 102 -13.04 5.24 -6.00
N PRO A 103 -14.05 4.84 -5.21
CA PRO A 103 -13.94 4.94 -3.77
C PRO A 103 -12.83 3.99 -3.27
N PRO A 104 -12.02 4.42 -2.29
CA PRO A 104 -11.00 3.55 -1.73
C PRO A 104 -11.65 2.34 -1.03
N PRO A 105 -11.02 1.16 -1.10
CA PRO A 105 -11.54 -0.03 -0.44
C PRO A 105 -11.63 0.16 1.09
N SER A 106 -12.65 -0.40 1.73
CA SER A 106 -12.82 -0.35 3.19
C SER A 106 -12.24 -1.59 3.85
N TRP A 107 -11.48 -1.40 4.93
CA TRP A 107 -10.88 -2.52 5.68
C TRP A 107 -11.91 -3.56 6.13
N ASP A 108 -13.05 -3.11 6.64
CA ASP A 108 -14.11 -3.99 7.17
C ASP A 108 -14.77 -4.86 6.10
N LYS A 109 -14.59 -4.54 4.81
CA LYS A 109 -15.02 -5.41 3.70
C LYS A 109 -13.96 -6.42 3.31
N LEU A 110 -12.68 -6.10 3.54
CA LEU A 110 -11.56 -6.98 3.22
C LEU A 110 -11.34 -8.04 4.31
N ALA A 111 -11.66 -7.73 5.57
CA ALA A 111 -11.46 -8.60 6.73
C ALA A 111 -12.65 -9.51 7.07
N LYS A 112 -13.62 -9.64 6.15
CA LYS A 112 -14.76 -10.57 6.26
C LYS A 112 -14.46 -11.86 5.53
#